data_AF-A0A7W8YRF6-F1
#
_entry.id   AF-A0A7W8YRF6-F1
#
_cell.length_a   1.000
_cell.length_b   1.000
_cell.length_c   1.000
_cell.angle_alpha   90.00
_cell.angle_beta   90.00
_cell.angle_gamma   90.00
#
_symmetry.space_group_name_H-M   'P 1'
#
loop_
_entity.id
_entity.type
_entity.pdbx_description
1 polymer ?
#
loop_
_entity_poly.entity_id
_entity_poly.type
_entity_poly.pdbx_seq_one_letter_code
_entity_poly.pdbx_strand_id
1 'polypeptide(L)'
;MEKEFNKQLNNHLNQWVQNSQSSSWSVTAGNFFDVDEDSSVKVNLNKLSEGYRAKQIVSQPGDYCNVFLQTIEPYLVQFLIQFGVKSYKFRFVFILFGTIAKDYFVSTTRMT
;
A
#
# COMPACT_ATOMS: atom_id res chain seq x y z
N MET A 1 -14.77 2.94 -15.87
CA MET A 1 -13.30 2.95 -16.06
C MET A 1 -12.61 2.95 -14.70
N GLU A 2 -12.96 3.89 -13.81
CA GLU A 2 -12.45 3.98 -12.43
C GLU A 2 -12.71 2.74 -11.56
N LYS A 3 -13.91 2.15 -11.66
CA LYS A 3 -14.22 0.88 -10.95
C LYS A 3 -13.33 -0.30 -11.35
N GLU A 4 -12.94 -0.40 -12.62
CA GLU A 4 -12.05 -1.48 -13.08
C GLU A 4 -10.61 -1.21 -12.65
N PHE A 5 -10.15 0.04 -12.74
CA PHE A 5 -8.84 0.45 -12.22
C PHE A 5 -8.70 0.15 -10.72
N ASN A 6 -9.69 0.52 -9.91
CA ASN A 6 -9.68 0.27 -8.45
C ASN A 6 -9.68 -1.23 -8.13
N LYS A 7 -10.44 -2.03 -8.88
CA LYS A 7 -10.45 -3.50 -8.74
C LYS A 7 -9.07 -4.10 -9.05
N GLN A 8 -8.45 -3.67 -10.14
CA GLN A 8 -7.13 -4.14 -10.55
C GLN A 8 -6.04 -3.69 -9.56
N LEU A 9 -6.11 -2.45 -9.07
CA LEU A 9 -5.24 -1.93 -8.02
C LEU A 9 -5.35 -2.79 -6.76
N ASN A 10 -6.56 -3.07 -6.30
CA ASN A 10 -6.79 -3.93 -5.13
C ASN A 10 -6.20 -5.34 -5.34
N ASN A 11 -6.38 -5.94 -6.51
CA ASN A 11 -5.77 -7.25 -6.82
C ASN A 11 -4.24 -7.19 -6.77
N HIS A 12 -3.63 -6.15 -7.35
CA HIS A 12 -2.18 -5.97 -7.39
C HIS A 12 -1.59 -5.78 -5.98
N LEU A 13 -2.27 -4.98 -5.14
CA LEU A 13 -1.88 -4.77 -3.75
C LEU A 13 -2.02 -6.03 -2.90
N ASN A 14 -3.06 -6.84 -3.12
CA ASN A 14 -3.21 -8.13 -2.44
C ASN A 14 -2.15 -9.15 -2.87
N GLN A 15 -1.77 -9.17 -4.16
CA GLN A 15 -0.65 -9.98 -4.63
C GLN A 15 0.67 -9.56 -3.98
N TRP A 16 0.92 -8.26 -3.82
CA TRP A 16 2.08 -7.76 -3.09
C TRP A 16 2.10 -8.29 -1.65
N VAL A 17 0.98 -8.24 -0.93
CA VAL A 17 0.88 -8.80 0.43
C VAL A 17 1.24 -10.29 0.42
N GLN A 18 0.62 -11.08 -0.45
CA GLN A 18 0.87 -12.52 -0.55
C GLN A 18 2.35 -12.84 -0.87
N ASN A 19 2.95 -12.12 -1.82
CA ASN A 19 4.36 -12.30 -2.18
C ASN A 19 5.31 -11.80 -1.10
N SER A 20 4.89 -10.80 -0.33
CA SER A 20 5.69 -10.28 0.76
C SER A 20 5.75 -11.27 1.92
N GLN A 21 4.76 -12.16 2.11
CA GLN A 21 4.74 -13.22 3.11
C GLN A 21 5.83 -14.29 2.83
N SER A 22 7.01 -14.17 3.42
CA SER A 22 7.97 -15.29 3.44
C SER A 22 7.50 -16.35 4.45
N SER A 23 7.86 -17.61 4.18
CA SER A 23 7.31 -18.89 4.67
C SER A 23 7.28 -19.16 6.19
N SER A 24 7.52 -18.16 7.04
CA SER A 24 7.46 -18.29 8.51
C SER A 24 6.40 -17.41 9.17
N TRP A 25 5.56 -16.69 8.41
CA TRP A 25 4.62 -15.72 8.94
C TRP A 25 3.27 -15.84 8.24
N SER A 26 2.24 -16.23 8.99
CA SER A 26 0.85 -16.13 8.55
C SER A 26 0.36 -14.70 8.82
N VAL A 27 0.61 -13.79 7.89
CA VAL A 27 -0.26 -12.60 7.83
C VAL A 27 -1.63 -13.16 7.46
N THR A 28 -2.55 -13.16 8.42
CA THR A 28 -3.90 -13.69 8.23
C THR A 28 -4.49 -12.97 7.03
N ALA A 29 -4.92 -13.74 6.03
CA ALA A 29 -5.50 -13.23 4.79
C ALA A 29 -6.80 -12.46 5.11
N GLY A 30 -6.67 -11.20 5.51
CA GLY A 30 -7.75 -10.26 5.67
C GLY A 30 -7.58 -9.12 4.67
N ASN A 31 -8.69 -8.49 4.28
CA ASN A 31 -8.67 -7.27 3.46
C ASN A 31 -7.87 -6.19 4.21
N PHE A 32 -6.61 -6.05 3.81
CA PHE A 32 -5.64 -5.11 4.36
C PHE A 32 -5.71 -3.76 3.64
N PHE A 33 -6.06 -3.81 2.35
CA PHE A 33 -6.38 -2.68 1.52
C PHE A 33 -7.88 -2.62 1.27
N ASP A 34 -8.40 -1.39 1.28
CA ASP A 34 -9.69 -1.06 0.70
C ASP A 34 -9.46 0.14 -0.23
N VAL A 35 -10.14 0.17 -1.36
CA VAL A 35 -10.05 1.29 -2.31
C VAL A 35 -11.43 1.90 -2.38
N ASP A 36 -11.55 3.10 -1.82
CA ASP A 36 -12.80 3.86 -1.80
C ASP A 36 -13.20 4.31 -3.22
N GLU A 37 -14.44 4.77 -3.34
CA GLU A 37 -14.98 5.29 -4.60
C GLU A 37 -14.24 6.52 -5.12
N ASP A 38 -13.54 7.27 -4.25
CA ASP A 38 -12.69 8.42 -4.60
C ASP A 38 -11.24 8.02 -4.93
N SER A 39 -10.97 6.73 -5.09
CA SER A 39 -9.65 6.14 -5.28
C SER A 39 -8.67 6.37 -4.12
N SER A 40 -9.17 6.69 -2.92
CA SER A 40 -8.38 6.61 -1.69
C SER A 40 -8.08 5.16 -1.35
N VAL A 41 -6.80 4.86 -1.11
CA VAL A 41 -6.32 3.55 -0.66
C VAL A 41 -6.30 3.54 0.87
N LYS A 42 -7.28 2.90 1.49
CA LYS A 42 -7.28 2.64 2.93
C LYS A 42 -6.40 1.46 3.24
N VAL A 43 -5.48 1.67 4.18
CA VAL A 43 -4.51 0.67 4.62
C VAL A 43 -4.69 0.45 6.11
N ASN A 44 -5.26 -0.69 6.49
CA ASN A 44 -5.45 -1.00 7.89
C ASN A 44 -4.19 -1.62 8.48
N LEU A 45 -3.19 -0.79 8.78
CA LEU A 45 -1.90 -1.24 9.30
C LEU A 45 -2.07 -2.21 10.45
N ASN A 46 -3.02 -2.03 11.36
CA ASN A 46 -3.26 -2.97 12.47
C ASN A 46 -3.35 -4.44 12.01
N LYS A 47 -3.88 -4.72 10.82
CA LYS A 47 -3.93 -6.06 10.20
C LYS A 47 -2.61 -6.55 9.60
N LEU A 48 -1.70 -5.66 9.15
CA LEU A 48 -0.30 -5.99 8.83
C LEU A 48 0.54 -6.14 10.09
N SER A 49 0.10 -5.46 11.15
CA SER A 49 1.03 -4.78 12.02
C SER A 49 1.76 -5.70 12.97
N GLU A 50 1.23 -6.85 13.35
CA GLU A 50 2.00 -7.79 14.18
C GLU A 50 3.16 -8.38 13.38
N GLY A 51 2.90 -8.89 12.17
CA GLY A 51 3.93 -9.50 11.32
C GLY A 51 4.98 -8.51 10.81
N TYR A 52 4.57 -7.29 10.48
CA TYR A 52 5.48 -6.27 9.96
C TYR A 52 6.19 -5.48 11.08
N ARG A 53 5.53 -5.14 12.22
CA ARG A 53 6.20 -4.46 13.36
C ARG A 53 7.30 -5.31 13.99
N ALA A 54 7.14 -6.63 14.00
CA ALA A 54 8.13 -7.53 14.60
C ALA A 54 9.48 -7.55 13.85
N LYS A 55 9.50 -7.26 12.54
CA LYS A 55 10.72 -7.22 11.71
C LYS A 55 11.22 -5.82 11.41
N GLN A 56 10.34 -4.83 11.41
CA GLN A 56 10.66 -3.42 11.24
C GLN A 56 10.52 -2.78 12.63
N ILE A 57 11.58 -2.83 13.43
CA ILE A 57 11.65 -2.18 14.74
C ILE A 57 11.63 -0.67 14.48
N VAL A 58 10.43 -0.10 14.39
CA VAL A 58 10.24 1.34 14.29
C VAL A 58 9.41 1.76 15.49
N SER A 59 10.06 2.45 16.42
CA SER A 59 9.51 2.87 17.71
C SER A 59 8.49 4.00 17.61
N GLN A 60 8.26 4.58 16.42
CA GLN A 60 7.33 5.68 16.19
C GLN A 60 6.30 5.41 15.07
N PRO A 61 4.99 5.66 15.29
CA PRO A 61 3.92 5.42 14.30
C PRO A 61 4.05 6.19 12.98
N GLY A 62 4.66 7.38 12.98
CA GLY A 62 4.81 8.22 11.79
C GLY A 62 5.80 7.67 10.76
N ASP A 63 6.88 7.06 11.24
CA ASP A 63 7.95 6.46 10.44
C ASP A 63 7.47 5.19 9.74
N TYR A 64 6.60 4.43 10.41
CA TYR A 64 5.99 3.23 9.86
C TYR A 64 5.26 3.50 8.53
N CYS A 65 4.49 4.58 8.46
CA CYS A 65 3.77 4.95 7.24
C CYS A 65 4.73 5.36 6.10
N ASN A 66 5.84 6.03 6.41
CA ASN A 66 6.84 6.42 5.41
C ASN A 66 7.58 5.19 4.86
N VAL A 67 8.00 4.28 5.73
CA VAL A 67 8.69 3.04 5.34
C VAL A 67 7.77 2.15 4.49
N PHE A 68 6.49 2.07 4.85
CA PHE A 68 5.50 1.37 4.05
C PHE A 68 5.37 1.98 2.64
N LEU A 69 5.24 3.30 2.53
CA LEU A 69 5.13 4.01 1.24
C LEU A 69 6.34 3.75 0.35
N GLN A 70 7.56 3.79 0.92
CA GLN A 70 8.78 3.45 0.19
C GLN A 70 8.82 1.98 -0.26
N THR A 71 8.31 1.07 0.57
CA THR A 71 8.29 -0.37 0.25
C THR A 71 7.32 -0.67 -0.89
N ILE A 72 6.17 0.01 -0.93
CA ILE A 72 5.11 -0.27 -1.90
C ILE A 72 5.27 0.51 -3.21
N GLU A 73 6.03 1.62 -3.22
CA GLU A 73 6.22 2.45 -4.40
C GLU A 73 6.67 1.68 -5.65
N PRO A 74 7.66 0.77 -5.62
CA PRO A 74 8.06 0.03 -6.81
C PRO A 74 6.92 -0.81 -7.41
N TYR A 75 6.03 -1.33 -6.56
CA TYR A 75 4.86 -2.11 -6.99
C TYR A 75 3.78 -1.20 -7.60
N LEU A 76 3.56 -0.01 -7.03
CA LEU A 76 2.67 0.98 -7.62
C LEU A 76 3.18 1.46 -8.98
N VAL A 77 4.50 1.67 -9.13
CA VAL A 77 5.10 2.02 -10.42
C VAL A 77 4.86 0.92 -11.46
N GLN A 78 5.07 -0.35 -11.10
CA GLN A 78 4.80 -1.48 -11.99
C GLN A 78 3.32 -1.53 -12.42
N PHE A 79 2.41 -1.31 -11.48
CA PHE A 79 0.99 -1.20 -11.77
C PHE A 79 0.70 -0.06 -12.77
N LEU A 80 1.22 1.15 -12.54
CA LEU A 80 1.02 2.27 -13.46
C LEU A 80 1.54 1.94 -14.89
N ILE A 81 2.69 1.26 -15.00
CA ILE A 81 3.24 0.82 -16.29
C ILE A 81 2.29 -0.17 -16.98
N GLN A 82 1.79 -1.18 -16.26
CA GLN A 82 0.89 -2.20 -16.81
C GLN A 82 -0.41 -1.60 -17.38
N PHE A 83 -0.89 -0.52 -16.78
CA PHE A 83 -2.13 0.15 -17.17
C PHE A 83 -1.91 1.40 -18.05
N GLY A 84 -0.67 1.67 -18.49
CA GLY A 84 -0.37 2.81 -19.36
C GLY A 84 -0.56 4.18 -18.71
N VAL A 85 -0.49 4.25 -17.37
CA VAL A 85 -0.63 5.49 -16.60
C VAL A 85 0.76 6.10 -16.36
N LYS A 86 0.94 7.38 -16.71
CA LYS A 86 2.23 8.06 -16.54
C LYS A 86 2.53 8.41 -15.08
N SER A 87 1.51 8.93 -14.39
CA SER A 87 1.61 9.31 -12.99
C SER A 87 0.24 9.24 -12.33
N TYR A 88 0.24 9.05 -11.02
CA TYR A 88 -0.97 8.96 -10.22
C TYR A 88 -0.72 9.46 -8.80
N LYS A 89 -1.68 10.21 -8.25
CA LYS A 89 -1.65 10.65 -6.86
C LYS A 89 -2.54 9.71 -6.05
N PHE A 90 -1.93 8.83 -5.28
CA PHE A 90 -2.64 7.98 -4.34
C PHE A 90 -2.88 8.72 -3.03
N ARG A 91 -4.03 8.51 -2.40
CA ARG A 91 -4.26 8.93 -1.02
C ARG A 91 -4.27 7.70 -0.13
N PHE A 92 -3.27 7.57 0.74
CA PHE A 92 -3.16 6.47 1.67
C PHE A 92 -3.75 6.83 3.03
N VAL A 93 -4.72 6.05 3.51
CA VAL A 93 -5.33 6.23 4.83
C VAL A 93 -4.90 5.10 5.75
N PHE A 94 -3.96 5.38 6.64
CA PHE A 94 -3.38 4.43 7.58
C PHE A 94 -4.18 4.40 8.89
N ILE A 95 -4.58 3.20 9.32
CA ILE A 95 -5.21 2.98 10.63
C ILE A 95 -4.20 2.34 11.58
N LEU A 96 -3.58 3.16 12.45
CA LEU A 96 -2.58 2.76 13.45
C LEU A 96 -2.69 3.69 14.68
N PHE A 97 -3.28 3.20 15.78
CA PHE A 97 -3.56 4.01 16.98
C PHE A 97 -4.26 5.37 16.68
N GLY A 98 -5.10 5.40 15.64
CA GLY A 98 -5.69 6.60 15.05
C GLY A 98 -5.76 6.48 13.53
N THR A 99 -6.16 7.57 12.87
CA THR A 99 -6.22 7.66 11.39
C THR A 99 -5.21 8.69 10.90
N ILE A 100 -4.30 8.26 10.03
CA ILE A 100 -3.31 9.13 9.37
C ILE A 100 -3.53 9.07 7.87
N ALA A 101 -3.78 10.20 7.23
CA ALA A 101 -3.85 10.29 5.78
C ALA A 101 -2.55 10.86 5.21
N LYS A 102 -2.01 10.23 4.16
CA LYS A 102 -0.86 10.73 3.39
C LYS A 102 -1.17 10.68 1.91
N ASP A 103 -0.99 11.81 1.25
CA ASP A 103 -0.97 11.87 -0.20
C ASP A 103 0.40 11.41 -0.71
N TYR A 104 0.42 10.55 -1.72
CA TYR A 104 1.63 9.98 -2.27
C TYR A 104 1.61 10.01 -3.80
N PHE A 105 2.56 10.74 -4.39
CA PHE A 105 2.67 10.87 -5.83
C PHE A 105 3.59 9.81 -6.40
N VAL A 106 3.10 9.03 -7.36
CA VAL A 106 3.87 7.99 -8.04
C VAL A 106 3.95 8.33 -9.52
N SER A 107 5.14 8.19 -10.08
CA SER A 107 5.42 8.44 -11.50
C SER A 107 6.21 7.27 -12.08
N THR A 108 5.92 6.90 -13.32
CA THR A 108 6.69 5.89 -14.07
C THR A 108 8.00 6.46 -14.63
N THR A 109 8.16 7.78 -14.60
CA THR A 109 9.43 8.47 -14.87
C THR A 109 10.07 8.87 -13.54
N ARG A 110 11.33 8.49 -13.33
CA ARG A 110 12.12 9.01 -12.21
C ARG A 110 12.20 10.52 -12.37
N MET A 111 11.70 11.27 -11.39
CA MET A 111 12.05 12.68 -11.27
C MET A 111 13.51 12.73 -10.82
N THR A 112 14.41 12.94 -11.79
CA THR A 112 15.81 13.30 -11.55
C THR A 112 15.93 14.71 -11.04
#